data_AF-A0A924N107-F1
#
_entry.id   AF-A0A924N107-F1
#
_cell.length_a   1.000
_cell.length_b   1.000
_cell.length_c   1.000
_cell.angle_alpha   90.00
_cell.angle_beta   90.00
_cell.angle_gamma   90.00
#
_symmetry.space_group_name_H-M   'P 1'
#
loop_
_entity.id
_entity.type
_entity.pdbx_description
1 polymer ?
#
loop_
_entity_poly.entity_id
_entity_poly.type
_entity_poly.pdbx_seq_one_letter_code
_entity_poly.pdbx_strand_id
1 'polypeptide(L)'
;MATAFLLALALLAQDAPVSTAPVASAPPVRTTAAPTPPTDDYGYVGWCYGALGGYVELYDKVLPEVTRIEKAFPGPDGFSAAMKEYPALRTQAQSDLKIYRSAIVAAEKASPRPISEYGAAAIKKGRSVWGGSEQVDKARLAQVWMSWSPPGDCESRAKTLETKSNLFGQALNYNVKKDEAPVLAPTESAPVPAATVPSPQEAPAAETPVADTPKPAAIAKPVAAKAKPVSAKVTPAKTAAKPGAKTAAKPGAKPPALPLAEKGEIIIDPNNPQPCAGSLAPGKRGGKNVLVCKPD
;
A
#
# COMPACT_ATOMS: atom_id res chain seq x y z
N MET A 1 66.36 -22.56 2.81
CA MET A 1 65.28 -23.10 1.96
C MET A 1 63.93 -22.59 2.49
N ALA A 2 63.53 -21.36 2.15
CA ALA A 2 62.25 -20.79 2.61
C ALA A 2 61.77 -19.61 1.75
N THR A 3 62.20 -19.54 0.47
CA THR A 3 61.92 -18.39 -0.41
C THR A 3 61.52 -18.82 -1.83
N ALA A 4 61.20 -20.11 -2.05
CA ALA A 4 60.71 -20.61 -3.34
C ALA A 4 59.22 -21.00 -3.33
N PHE A 5 58.61 -21.16 -2.15
CA PHE A 5 57.20 -21.59 -2.05
C PHE A 5 56.18 -20.45 -2.10
N LEU A 6 56.60 -19.19 -1.97
CA LEU A 6 55.70 -18.03 -2.00
C LEU A 6 55.43 -17.46 -3.41
N LEU A 7 56.19 -17.88 -4.43
CA LEU A 7 55.97 -17.47 -5.82
C LEU A 7 55.03 -18.41 -6.60
N ALA A 8 54.74 -19.61 -6.07
CA ALA A 8 53.88 -20.58 -6.76
C ALA A 8 52.37 -20.37 -6.54
N LEU A 9 51.95 -19.63 -5.50
CA LEU A 9 50.53 -19.34 -5.25
C LEU A 9 50.00 -18.10 -5.99
N ALA A 10 50.87 -17.30 -6.62
CA ALA A 10 50.48 -16.10 -7.33
C ALA A 10 50.11 -16.33 -8.81
N LEU A 11 50.35 -17.54 -9.36
CA LEU A 11 50.13 -17.82 -10.79
C LEU A 11 48.87 -18.64 -11.13
N LEU A 12 48.05 -19.07 -10.16
CA LEU A 12 46.82 -19.83 -10.44
C LEU A 12 45.54 -18.97 -10.57
N ALA A 13 45.67 -17.65 -10.66
CA ALA A 13 44.52 -16.74 -10.71
C ALA A 13 44.21 -16.16 -12.10
N GLN A 14 44.81 -16.66 -13.19
CA GLN A 14 44.79 -15.95 -14.48
C GLN A 14 44.45 -16.76 -15.74
N ASP A 15 43.81 -17.93 -15.65
CA ASP A 15 43.31 -18.59 -16.87
C ASP A 15 41.90 -19.17 -16.68
N ALA A 16 40.91 -18.28 -16.75
CA ALA A 16 39.57 -18.64 -17.19
C ALA A 16 39.34 -17.94 -18.54
N PRO A 17 38.93 -18.65 -19.59
CA PRO A 17 38.67 -18.05 -20.88
C PRO A 17 37.58 -16.98 -20.73
N VAL A 18 37.98 -15.73 -20.99
CA VAL A 18 37.08 -14.58 -21.04
C VAL A 18 36.14 -14.82 -22.21
N SER A 19 34.96 -15.35 -21.92
CA SER A 19 33.86 -15.43 -22.87
C SER A 19 33.54 -14.00 -23.33
N THR A 20 33.83 -13.70 -24.59
CA THR A 20 33.49 -12.44 -25.27
C THR A 20 31.98 -12.34 -25.58
N ALA A 21 31.14 -12.95 -24.74
CA ALA A 21 29.72 -12.69 -24.76
C ALA A 21 29.49 -11.29 -24.16
N PRO A 22 28.65 -10.43 -24.77
CA PRO A 22 28.30 -9.15 -24.18
C PRO A 22 27.59 -9.45 -22.85
N VAL A 23 28.30 -9.25 -21.75
CA VAL A 23 27.70 -9.26 -20.42
C VAL A 23 26.73 -8.08 -20.43
N ALA A 24 25.43 -8.39 -20.43
CA ALA A 24 24.41 -7.39 -20.21
C ALA A 24 24.75 -6.69 -18.89
N SER A 25 25.24 -5.46 -18.97
CA SER A 25 25.49 -4.62 -17.80
C SER A 25 24.24 -4.66 -16.95
N ALA A 26 24.35 -5.22 -15.75
CA ALA A 26 23.26 -5.20 -14.79
C ALA A 26 22.78 -3.74 -14.66
N PRO A 27 21.47 -3.48 -14.78
CA PRO A 27 20.96 -2.11 -14.74
C PRO A 27 21.42 -1.45 -13.45
N PRO A 28 21.87 -0.17 -13.48
CA PRO A 28 22.42 0.50 -12.32
C PRO A 28 21.44 0.37 -11.14
N VAL A 29 21.96 -0.18 -10.04
CA VAL A 29 21.25 -0.25 -8.75
C VAL A 29 20.79 1.16 -8.42
N ARG A 30 19.56 1.32 -7.91
CA ARG A 30 19.11 2.59 -7.32
C ARG A 30 20.17 3.03 -6.31
N THR A 31 20.99 4.02 -6.67
CA THR A 31 22.03 4.55 -5.78
C THR A 31 21.42 5.38 -4.64
N THR A 32 20.13 5.70 -4.73
CA THR A 32 19.34 6.29 -3.65
C THR A 32 18.51 5.22 -2.96
N ALA A 33 18.89 4.90 -1.71
CA ALA A 33 18.08 4.11 -0.80
C ALA A 33 16.68 4.72 -0.69
N ALA A 34 15.65 3.87 -0.63
CA ALA A 34 14.29 4.34 -0.42
C ALA A 34 14.23 5.15 0.89
N PRO A 35 13.48 6.26 0.93
CA PRO A 35 13.36 7.09 2.12
C PRO A 35 12.80 6.24 3.27
N THR A 36 13.55 6.14 4.37
CA THR A 36 13.16 5.32 5.52
C THR A 36 11.83 5.80 6.10
N PRO A 37 10.90 4.89 6.41
CA PRO A 37 9.63 5.30 7.01
C PRO A 37 9.86 5.85 8.43
N PRO A 38 9.01 6.78 8.92
CA PRO A 38 9.03 7.19 10.32
C PRO A 38 8.78 6.01 11.26
N THR A 39 9.27 6.08 12.50
CA THR A 39 9.15 4.97 13.46
C THR A 39 7.80 4.95 14.19
N ASP A 40 7.15 6.09 14.38
CA ASP A 40 5.86 6.20 15.06
C ASP A 40 4.69 5.73 14.18
N ASP A 41 3.60 5.26 14.79
CA ASP A 41 2.44 4.69 14.06
C ASP A 41 1.82 5.70 13.09
N TYR A 42 1.65 6.96 13.48
CA TYR A 42 0.98 7.97 12.67
C TYR A 42 1.82 8.37 11.45
N GLY A 43 3.09 8.69 11.66
CA GLY A 43 4.03 8.98 10.58
C GLY A 43 4.26 7.79 9.66
N TYR A 44 4.33 6.57 10.20
CA TYR A 44 4.48 5.35 9.39
C TYR A 44 3.29 5.13 8.45
N VAL A 45 2.07 5.23 8.97
CA VAL A 45 0.84 5.09 8.16
C VAL A 45 0.74 6.20 7.11
N GLY A 46 1.12 7.44 7.46
CA GLY A 46 1.25 8.53 6.50
C GLY A 46 2.25 8.22 5.38
N TRP A 47 3.42 7.68 5.71
CA TRP A 47 4.40 7.23 4.72
C TRP A 47 3.86 6.10 3.83
N CYS A 48 3.20 5.09 4.41
CA CYS A 48 2.55 4.01 3.66
C CYS A 48 1.51 4.56 2.67
N TYR A 49 0.71 5.54 3.09
CA TYR A 49 -0.27 6.23 2.24
C TYR A 49 0.40 6.92 1.04
N GLY A 50 1.46 7.70 1.28
CA GLY A 50 2.18 8.37 0.20
C GLY A 50 2.85 7.41 -0.78
N ALA A 51 3.49 6.36 -0.26
CA ALA A 51 4.18 5.36 -1.07
C ALA A 51 3.20 4.56 -1.92
N LEU A 52 2.11 4.06 -1.33
CA LEU A 52 1.09 3.31 -2.05
C LEU A 52 0.31 4.19 -3.04
N GLY A 53 0.08 5.46 -2.70
CA GLY A 53 -0.54 6.43 -3.61
C GLY A 53 0.27 6.62 -4.88
N GLY A 54 1.59 6.77 -4.75
CA GLY A 54 2.48 6.85 -5.92
C GLY A 54 2.53 5.57 -6.75
N TYR A 55 2.45 4.41 -6.11
CA TYR A 55 2.38 3.13 -6.82
C TYR A 55 1.12 3.03 -7.69
N VAL A 56 -0.04 3.40 -7.15
CA VAL A 56 -1.33 3.37 -7.87
C VAL A 56 -1.36 4.39 -9.01
N GLU A 57 -0.79 5.58 -8.82
CA GLU A 57 -0.76 6.62 -9.85
C GLU A 57 0.15 6.25 -11.04
N LEU A 58 1.21 5.47 -10.81
CA LEU A 58 2.09 5.01 -11.88
C LEU A 58 1.50 3.85 -12.70
N TYR A 59 0.42 3.22 -12.25
CA TYR A 59 -0.15 2.00 -12.85
C TYR A 59 -0.34 2.11 -14.36
N ASP A 60 -1.06 3.14 -14.83
CA ASP A 60 -1.38 3.27 -16.26
C ASP A 60 -0.14 3.62 -17.10
N LYS A 61 0.87 4.26 -16.49
CA LYS A 61 2.14 4.62 -17.13
C LYS A 61 3.03 3.39 -17.36
N VAL A 62 3.10 2.49 -16.38
CA VAL A 62 4.02 1.33 -16.41
C VAL A 62 3.42 0.11 -17.09
N LEU A 63 2.09 -0.04 -17.09
CA LEU A 63 1.41 -1.24 -17.58
C LEU A 63 1.78 -1.65 -19.01
N PRO A 64 2.01 -0.73 -19.99
CA PRO A 64 2.45 -1.12 -21.33
C PRO A 64 3.81 -1.83 -21.33
N GLU A 65 4.77 -1.35 -20.53
CA GLU A 65 6.07 -2.00 -20.39
C GLU A 65 5.98 -3.28 -19.57
N VAL A 66 5.20 -3.31 -18.48
CA VAL A 66 4.91 -4.55 -17.73
C VAL A 66 4.34 -5.62 -18.67
N THR A 67 3.37 -5.25 -19.50
CA THR A 67 2.78 -6.15 -20.50
C THR A 67 3.84 -6.68 -21.48
N ARG A 68 4.77 -5.84 -21.93
CA ARG A 68 5.86 -6.26 -22.81
C ARG A 68 6.81 -7.23 -22.11
N ILE A 69 7.16 -6.95 -20.85
CA ILE A 69 8.06 -7.77 -20.03
C ILE A 69 7.43 -9.15 -19.78
N GLU A 70 6.17 -9.19 -19.34
CA GLU A 70 5.45 -10.44 -19.05
C GLU A 70 5.21 -11.31 -20.30
N LYS A 71 5.11 -10.69 -21.49
CA LYS A 71 5.07 -11.45 -22.76
C LYS A 71 6.42 -12.06 -23.11
N ALA A 72 7.50 -11.31 -22.90
CA ALA A 72 8.85 -11.76 -23.22
C ALA A 72 9.37 -12.80 -22.22
N PHE A 73 8.96 -12.70 -20.95
CA PHE A 73 9.40 -13.53 -19.84
C PHE A 73 8.20 -13.95 -18.99
N PRO A 74 7.35 -14.86 -19.48
CA PRO A 74 6.17 -15.29 -18.74
C PRO A 74 6.59 -16.00 -17.45
N GLY A 75 5.93 -15.65 -16.34
CA GLY A 75 6.04 -16.37 -15.08
C GLY A 75 5.53 -17.83 -15.19
N PRO A 76 5.64 -18.62 -14.10
CA PRO A 76 5.28 -20.04 -14.09
C PRO A 76 3.81 -20.29 -14.47
N ASP A 77 2.91 -19.37 -14.13
CA ASP A 77 1.48 -19.45 -14.44
C ASP A 77 1.11 -18.83 -15.80
N GLY A 78 2.10 -18.27 -16.52
CA GLY A 78 1.98 -17.69 -17.84
C GLY A 78 1.44 -16.25 -17.88
N PHE A 79 1.62 -15.60 -19.03
CA PHE A 79 1.25 -14.20 -19.28
C PHE A 79 -0.22 -13.86 -18.92
N SER A 80 -1.16 -14.74 -19.25
CA SER A 80 -2.59 -14.48 -19.01
C SER A 80 -2.93 -14.44 -17.52
N ALA A 81 -2.25 -15.22 -16.68
CA ALA A 81 -2.43 -15.18 -15.24
C ALA A 81 -1.85 -13.87 -14.67
N ALA A 82 -0.62 -13.52 -15.05
CA ALA A 82 0.03 -12.27 -14.62
C ALA A 82 -0.82 -11.03 -14.94
N MET A 83 -1.39 -10.95 -16.15
CA MET A 83 -2.22 -9.80 -16.55
C MET A 83 -3.55 -9.67 -15.81
N LYS A 84 -4.03 -10.73 -15.13
CA LYS A 84 -5.19 -10.65 -14.24
C LYS A 84 -4.84 -10.11 -12.86
N GLU A 85 -3.60 -10.30 -12.43
CA GLU A 85 -3.14 -9.93 -11.09
C GLU A 85 -2.98 -8.40 -10.96
N TYR A 86 -2.43 -7.73 -11.97
CA TYR A 86 -2.18 -6.28 -11.88
C TYR A 86 -3.44 -5.44 -11.58
N PRO A 87 -4.60 -5.64 -12.24
CA PRO A 87 -5.84 -4.94 -11.86
C PRO A 87 -6.32 -5.26 -10.45
N ALA A 88 -6.13 -6.51 -9.98
CA ALA A 88 -6.49 -6.90 -8.62
C ALA A 88 -5.60 -6.19 -7.60
N LEU A 89 -4.29 -6.13 -7.84
CA LEU A 89 -3.33 -5.40 -7.01
C LEU A 89 -3.65 -3.90 -6.95
N ARG A 90 -4.03 -3.27 -8.08
CA ARG A 90 -4.47 -1.86 -8.10
C ARG A 90 -5.71 -1.65 -7.24
N THR A 91 -6.68 -2.56 -7.36
CA THR A 91 -7.95 -2.49 -6.60
C THR A 91 -7.70 -2.65 -5.10
N GLN A 92 -6.84 -3.61 -4.72
CA GLN A 92 -6.44 -3.81 -3.33
C GLN A 92 -5.72 -2.57 -2.80
N ALA A 93 -4.74 -2.03 -3.53
CA ALA A 93 -4.01 -0.83 -3.13
C ALA A 93 -4.94 0.38 -2.93
N GLN A 94 -5.96 0.55 -3.79
CA GLN A 94 -6.98 1.58 -3.62
C GLN A 94 -7.86 1.36 -2.38
N SER A 95 -8.12 0.11 -2.01
CA SER A 95 -8.80 -0.22 -0.75
C SER A 95 -7.94 0.13 0.46
N ASP A 96 -6.67 -0.25 0.44
CA ASP A 96 -5.72 0.02 1.53
C ASP A 96 -5.51 1.52 1.75
N LEU A 97 -5.47 2.31 0.66
CA LEU A 97 -5.43 3.78 0.76
C LEU A 97 -6.62 4.36 1.53
N LYS A 98 -7.80 3.73 1.48
CA LYS A 98 -8.96 4.17 2.28
C LYS A 98 -8.75 3.88 3.77
N ILE A 99 -8.19 2.71 4.09
CA ILE A 99 -7.85 2.31 5.47
C ILE A 99 -6.80 3.25 6.05
N TYR A 100 -5.76 3.58 5.28
CA TYR A 100 -4.73 4.49 5.76
C TYR A 100 -5.28 5.90 5.96
N ARG A 101 -6.14 6.37 5.05
CA ARG A 101 -6.81 7.65 5.19
C ARG A 101 -7.72 7.71 6.42
N SER A 102 -8.51 6.66 6.68
CA SER A 102 -9.37 6.62 7.89
C SER A 102 -8.53 6.69 9.16
N ALA A 103 -7.44 5.92 9.22
CA ALA A 103 -6.52 5.93 10.37
C ALA A 103 -5.87 7.30 10.60
N ILE A 104 -5.39 7.96 9.55
CA ILE A 104 -4.79 9.31 9.63
C ILE A 104 -5.80 10.32 10.15
N VAL A 105 -7.02 10.35 9.58
CA VAL A 105 -8.08 11.28 9.99
C VAL A 105 -8.53 11.01 11.42
N ALA A 106 -8.66 9.74 11.82
CA ALA A 106 -9.00 9.37 13.19
C ALA A 106 -7.93 9.86 14.17
N ALA A 107 -6.66 9.69 13.84
CA ALA A 107 -5.54 10.15 14.65
C ALA A 107 -5.50 11.66 14.78
N GLU A 108 -5.69 12.39 13.69
CA GLU A 108 -5.77 13.86 13.69
C GLU A 108 -6.90 14.36 14.56
N LYS A 109 -8.09 13.75 14.46
CA LYS A 109 -9.26 14.11 15.26
C LYS A 109 -9.10 13.80 16.74
N ALA A 110 -8.38 12.73 17.07
CA ALA A 110 -8.15 12.32 18.46
C ALA A 110 -7.00 13.09 19.12
N SER A 111 -6.20 13.81 18.35
CA SER A 111 -5.03 14.51 18.86
C SER A 111 -5.42 15.83 19.54
N PRO A 112 -4.90 16.13 20.75
CA PRO A 112 -5.09 17.43 21.39
C PRO A 112 -4.29 18.55 20.72
N ARG A 113 -3.35 18.22 19.82
CA ARG A 113 -2.55 19.17 19.06
C ARG A 113 -2.77 18.96 17.55
N PRO A 114 -2.68 19.99 16.72
CA PRO A 114 -2.71 19.82 15.26
C PRO A 114 -1.47 19.03 14.82
N ILE A 115 -1.66 17.79 14.36
CA ILE A 115 -0.59 16.90 13.88
C ILE A 115 -0.60 16.71 12.35
N SER A 116 -1.55 17.34 11.65
CA SER A 116 -1.76 17.21 10.20
C SER A 116 -0.53 17.59 9.38
N GLU A 117 0.23 18.61 9.79
CA GLU A 117 1.46 19.01 9.11
C GLU A 117 2.53 17.91 9.14
N TYR A 118 2.63 17.20 10.27
CA TYR A 118 3.53 16.06 10.38
C TYR A 118 3.05 14.90 9.49
N GLY A 119 1.75 14.61 9.47
CA GLY A 119 1.16 13.62 8.58
C GLY A 119 1.41 13.93 7.11
N ALA A 120 1.21 15.19 6.70
CA ALA A 120 1.48 15.66 5.34
C ALA A 120 2.96 15.49 4.96
N ALA A 121 3.89 15.80 5.87
CA ALA A 121 5.32 15.58 5.65
C ALA A 121 5.65 14.09 5.49
N ALA A 122 5.04 13.21 6.29
CA ALA A 122 5.21 11.78 6.18
C ALA A 122 4.65 11.23 4.86
N ILE A 123 3.47 11.69 4.44
CA ILE A 123 2.88 11.36 3.13
C ILE A 123 3.80 11.80 1.99
N LYS A 124 4.33 13.03 2.04
CA LYS A 124 5.30 13.52 1.04
C LYS A 124 6.56 12.66 1.01
N LYS A 125 7.07 12.25 2.17
CA LYS A 125 8.22 11.34 2.28
C LYS A 125 7.92 9.97 1.67
N GLY A 126 6.75 9.39 1.97
CA GLY A 126 6.30 8.14 1.35
C GLY A 126 6.21 8.26 -0.16
N ARG A 127 5.63 9.36 -0.65
CA ARG A 127 5.51 9.59 -2.09
C ARG A 127 6.85 9.70 -2.80
N SER A 128 7.89 10.18 -2.10
CA SER A 128 9.23 10.30 -2.67
C SER A 128 9.91 8.95 -2.99
N VAL A 129 9.35 7.80 -2.55
CA VAL A 129 9.72 6.46 -3.06
C VAL A 129 9.62 6.35 -4.59
N TRP A 130 8.70 7.14 -5.17
CA TRP A 130 8.44 7.26 -6.60
C TRP A 130 8.90 8.59 -7.19
N GLY A 131 9.63 9.39 -6.40
CA GLY A 131 10.32 10.57 -6.91
C GLY A 131 11.31 10.15 -7.99
N GLY A 132 11.46 10.97 -9.03
CA GLY A 132 12.33 10.63 -10.15
C GLY A 132 11.69 9.73 -11.22
N SER A 133 10.42 9.33 -11.07
CA SER A 133 9.73 8.41 -12.00
C SER A 133 9.52 8.96 -13.41
N GLU A 134 9.68 10.27 -13.61
CA GLU A 134 9.67 10.91 -14.94
C GLU A 134 11.05 10.91 -15.62
N GLN A 135 12.12 10.77 -14.84
CA GLN A 135 13.51 10.88 -15.28
C GLN A 135 14.15 9.52 -15.56
N VAL A 136 13.56 8.43 -15.08
CA VAL A 136 14.00 7.06 -15.34
C VAL A 136 13.42 6.53 -16.66
N ASP A 137 14.16 5.63 -17.31
CA ASP A 137 13.64 4.96 -18.50
C ASP A 137 12.42 4.08 -18.17
N LYS A 138 11.54 3.89 -19.16
CA LYS A 138 10.26 3.21 -18.96
C LYS A 138 10.42 1.75 -18.54
N ALA A 139 11.41 1.05 -19.10
CA ALA A 139 11.66 -0.36 -18.79
C ALA A 139 12.14 -0.53 -17.35
N ARG A 140 13.05 0.35 -16.90
CA ARG A 140 13.51 0.39 -15.51
C ARG A 140 12.41 0.78 -14.55
N LEU A 141 11.59 1.76 -14.90
CA LEU A 141 10.44 2.15 -14.08
C LEU A 141 9.49 0.97 -13.88
N ALA A 142 9.16 0.25 -14.96
CA ALA A 142 8.30 -0.93 -14.90
C ALA A 142 8.89 -2.05 -14.05
N GLN A 143 10.18 -2.38 -14.23
CA GLN A 143 10.87 -3.38 -13.40
C GLN A 143 10.83 -3.03 -11.93
N VAL A 144 11.14 -1.78 -11.59
CA VAL A 144 11.15 -1.32 -10.22
C VAL A 144 9.74 -1.34 -9.63
N TRP A 145 8.75 -0.90 -10.40
CA TRP A 145 7.35 -0.93 -10.01
C TRP A 145 6.86 -2.36 -9.75
N MET A 146 7.17 -3.31 -10.64
CA MET A 146 6.84 -4.73 -10.47
C MET A 146 7.51 -5.36 -9.25
N SER A 147 8.74 -4.94 -8.93
CA SER A 147 9.49 -5.48 -7.79
C SER A 147 9.12 -4.85 -6.44
N TRP A 148 8.35 -3.77 -6.44
CA TRP A 148 8.04 -3.04 -5.23
C TRP A 148 6.78 -3.57 -4.58
N SER A 149 6.81 -3.66 -3.25
CA SER A 149 5.66 -3.99 -2.42
C SER A 149 5.66 -3.06 -1.21
N PRO A 150 4.48 -2.61 -0.73
CA PRO A 150 4.42 -1.90 0.54
C PRO A 150 4.92 -2.81 1.68
N PRO A 151 5.48 -2.24 2.75
CA PRO A 151 5.77 -3.01 3.96
C PRO A 151 4.55 -3.79 4.45
N GLY A 152 4.76 -5.06 4.82
CA GLY A 152 3.67 -5.99 5.16
C GLY A 152 2.87 -5.64 6.42
N ASP A 153 3.35 -4.68 7.22
CA ASP A 153 2.70 -4.19 8.45
C ASP A 153 1.95 -2.86 8.27
N CYS A 154 1.94 -2.25 7.08
CA CYS A 154 1.23 -0.99 6.86
C CYS A 154 -0.27 -1.09 7.22
N GLU A 155 -0.94 -2.18 6.83
CA GLU A 155 -2.36 -2.40 7.12
C GLU A 155 -2.65 -2.63 8.60
N SER A 156 -1.85 -3.48 9.26
CA SER A 156 -2.04 -3.80 10.68
C SER A 156 -1.79 -2.60 11.57
N ARG A 157 -0.77 -1.78 11.25
CA ARG A 157 -0.49 -0.52 11.96
C ARG A 157 -1.58 0.51 11.73
N ALA A 158 -2.10 0.64 10.50
CA ALA A 158 -3.21 1.55 10.22
C ALA A 158 -4.48 1.20 11.02
N LYS A 159 -4.88 -0.08 11.02
CA LYS A 159 -6.04 -0.55 11.81
C LYS A 159 -5.84 -0.34 13.32
N THR A 160 -4.63 -0.59 13.80
CA THR A 160 -4.26 -0.38 15.21
C THR A 160 -4.31 1.10 15.57
N LEU A 161 -3.74 1.97 14.73
CA LEU A 161 -3.77 3.41 14.88
C LEU A 161 -5.21 3.92 14.92
N GLU A 162 -6.04 3.54 13.94
CA GLU A 162 -7.45 3.94 13.89
C GLU A 162 -8.21 3.53 15.17
N THR A 163 -8.02 2.30 15.63
CA THR A 163 -8.68 1.80 16.84
C THR A 163 -8.25 2.59 18.08
N LYS A 164 -6.94 2.79 18.26
CA LYS A 164 -6.38 3.60 19.37
C LYS A 164 -6.93 5.02 19.32
N SER A 165 -6.87 5.66 18.16
CA SER A 165 -7.33 7.03 17.96
C SER A 165 -8.82 7.20 18.21
N ASN A 166 -9.66 6.27 17.76
CA ASN A 166 -11.09 6.30 18.07
C ASN A 166 -11.35 6.19 19.58
N LEU A 167 -10.61 5.34 20.30
CA LEU A 167 -10.73 5.22 21.76
C LEU A 167 -10.31 6.50 22.48
N PHE A 168 -9.16 7.08 22.10
CA PHE A 168 -8.69 8.35 22.67
C PHE A 168 -9.63 9.50 22.35
N GLY A 169 -10.11 9.59 21.11
CA GLY A 169 -11.08 10.58 20.70
C GLY A 169 -12.37 10.50 21.51
N GLN A 170 -12.88 9.29 21.76
CA GLN A 170 -14.06 9.11 22.62
C GLN A 170 -13.79 9.51 24.07
N ALA A 171 -12.64 9.14 24.64
CA ALA A 171 -12.28 9.48 26.02
C ALA A 171 -12.13 11.00 26.21
N LEU A 172 -11.48 11.70 25.28
CA LEU A 172 -11.33 13.15 25.34
C LEU A 172 -12.69 13.86 25.19
N ASN A 173 -13.52 13.42 24.24
CA ASN A 173 -14.85 14.00 24.02
C ASN A 173 -15.86 13.66 25.14
N TYR A 174 -15.69 12.53 25.85
CA TYR A 174 -16.55 12.18 26.98
C TYR A 174 -16.38 13.17 28.15
N ASN A 175 -15.16 13.60 28.43
CA ASN A 175 -14.90 14.60 29.49
C ASN A 175 -15.46 15.98 29.09
N VAL A 176 -15.26 16.42 27.85
CA VAL A 176 -15.82 17.70 27.36
C VAL A 176 -17.35 17.73 27.45
N LYS A 177 -18.04 16.63 27.10
CA LYS A 177 -19.51 16.53 27.21
C LYS A 177 -20.03 16.37 28.63
N LYS A 178 -19.21 15.86 29.57
CA LYS A 178 -19.57 15.71 30.98
C LYS A 178 -19.41 17.03 31.74
N ASP A 179 -18.44 17.85 31.34
CA ASP A 179 -18.23 19.20 31.87
C ASP A 179 -19.22 20.22 31.26
N GLU A 180 -19.93 19.85 30.20
CA GLU A 180 -21.11 20.56 29.72
C GLU A 180 -22.35 20.16 30.54
N ALA A 181 -22.35 20.58 31.81
CA ALA A 181 -23.60 20.71 32.57
C ALA A 181 -24.54 21.65 31.80
N PRO A 182 -25.87 21.40 31.78
CA PRO A 182 -26.80 22.21 31.03
C PRO A 182 -26.70 23.66 31.51
N VAL A 183 -26.09 24.50 30.68
CA VAL A 183 -26.22 25.95 30.81
C VAL A 183 -27.72 26.21 30.66
N LEU A 184 -28.32 26.61 31.78
CA LEU A 184 -29.69 27.10 31.85
C LEU A 184 -29.92 28.07 30.70
N ALA A 185 -31.09 27.91 30.06
CA ALA A 185 -31.56 28.70 28.93
C ALA A 185 -31.14 30.18 29.00
N PRO A 186 -30.78 30.82 27.86
CA PRO A 186 -30.61 32.26 27.83
C PRO A 186 -31.91 32.90 28.32
N THR A 187 -31.82 33.61 29.44
CA THR A 187 -32.94 34.41 29.94
C THR A 187 -33.18 35.50 28.92
N GLU A 188 -34.34 35.39 28.28
CA GLU A 188 -34.96 36.40 27.45
C GLU A 188 -35.04 37.72 28.23
N SER A 189 -34.44 38.76 27.68
CA SER A 189 -34.72 40.15 28.02
C SER A 189 -34.80 40.93 26.72
N ALA A 190 -36.04 41.20 26.31
CA ALA A 190 -36.43 42.16 25.27
C ALA A 190 -36.26 43.63 25.77
N PRO A 191 -36.58 44.68 24.98
CA PRO A 191 -35.96 45.09 23.72
C PRO A 191 -35.63 46.63 23.63
N VAL A 192 -34.65 46.99 22.77
CA VAL A 192 -34.35 48.27 22.02
C VAL A 192 -34.20 49.64 22.75
N PRO A 193 -33.39 50.62 22.24
CA PRO A 193 -33.67 51.34 20.99
C PRO A 193 -32.50 51.59 20.01
N ALA A 194 -32.94 51.72 18.76
CA ALA A 194 -32.31 52.18 17.52
C ALA A 194 -31.09 53.11 17.63
N ALA A 195 -30.04 52.76 16.87
CA ALA A 195 -29.07 53.70 16.35
C ALA A 195 -29.12 53.68 14.81
N THR A 196 -29.20 54.89 14.29
CA THR A 196 -29.63 55.31 12.96
C THR A 196 -28.59 55.00 11.88
N VAL A 197 -29.05 54.48 10.75
CA VAL A 197 -28.32 54.42 9.48
C VAL A 197 -28.28 55.83 8.86
N PRO A 198 -27.16 56.22 8.24
CA PRO A 198 -27.27 57.01 7.01
C PRO A 198 -26.51 56.35 5.85
N SER A 199 -27.27 56.03 4.82
CA SER A 199 -26.93 56.09 3.40
C SER A 199 -27.84 57.20 2.84
N PRO A 200 -27.54 57.99 1.76
CA PRO A 200 -27.14 57.49 0.44
C PRO A 200 -26.33 58.45 -0.50
N GLN A 201 -26.14 57.98 -1.76
CA GLN A 201 -25.72 58.66 -3.01
C GLN A 201 -24.20 58.78 -3.28
N GLU A 202 -23.65 58.53 -4.49
CA GLU A 202 -24.23 58.47 -5.85
C GLU A 202 -23.30 57.70 -6.81
N ALA A 203 -23.90 57.11 -7.86
CA ALA A 203 -23.22 56.49 -9.00
C ALA A 203 -22.69 57.56 -10.00
N PRO A 204 -21.91 57.15 -11.02
CA PRO A 204 -22.45 57.36 -12.36
C PRO A 204 -22.35 56.16 -13.32
N ALA A 205 -23.33 56.18 -14.24
CA ALA A 205 -23.50 55.56 -15.56
C ALA A 205 -22.21 55.08 -16.27
N ALA A 206 -22.14 53.87 -16.85
CA ALA A 206 -22.85 53.33 -18.02
C ALA A 206 -22.39 53.93 -19.38
N GLU A 207 -21.58 53.16 -20.12
CA GLU A 207 -21.60 53.10 -21.60
C GLU A 207 -21.28 51.64 -22.06
N THR A 208 -22.26 50.99 -22.66
CA THR A 208 -22.12 49.99 -23.75
C THR A 208 -22.25 50.76 -25.08
N PRO A 209 -21.90 50.25 -26.30
CA PRO A 209 -22.01 48.87 -26.83
C PRO A 209 -20.76 48.47 -27.71
N VAL A 210 -20.59 47.32 -28.37
CA VAL A 210 -21.40 46.66 -29.42
C VAL A 210 -20.96 45.19 -29.60
N ALA A 211 -21.95 44.40 -30.01
CA ALA A 211 -21.97 43.03 -30.49
C ALA A 211 -20.85 42.59 -31.45
N ASP A 212 -20.53 41.29 -31.47
CA ASP A 212 -21.02 40.44 -32.56
C ASP A 212 -20.95 38.93 -32.22
N THR A 213 -22.05 38.23 -32.51
CA THR A 213 -22.15 36.77 -32.54
C THR A 213 -22.15 36.38 -34.02
N PRO A 214 -21.60 35.22 -34.42
CA PRO A 214 -22.54 34.17 -34.81
C PRO A 214 -22.09 32.72 -34.49
N LYS A 215 -23.02 31.97 -33.88
CA LYS A 215 -23.33 30.55 -34.16
C LYS A 215 -23.89 30.47 -35.62
N PRO A 216 -24.07 29.33 -36.33
CA PRO A 216 -24.06 27.93 -35.87
C PRO A 216 -23.57 26.87 -36.89
N ALA A 217 -23.48 25.59 -36.48
CA ALA A 217 -24.09 24.49 -37.26
C ALA A 217 -24.12 23.18 -36.47
N ALA A 218 -25.29 22.54 -36.51
CA ALA A 218 -25.57 21.18 -36.06
C ALA A 218 -25.57 20.25 -37.28
N ILE A 219 -25.12 19.00 -37.13
CA ILE A 219 -25.44 17.86 -38.02
C ILE A 219 -25.51 16.62 -37.11
N ALA A 220 -26.71 16.20 -36.69
CA ALA A 220 -27.58 15.18 -37.29
C ALA A 220 -27.12 13.71 -37.09
N LYS A 221 -27.93 12.94 -36.35
CA LYS A 221 -28.02 11.47 -36.38
C LYS A 221 -28.67 11.03 -37.72
N PRO A 222 -28.46 9.80 -38.22
CA PRO A 222 -29.47 8.74 -38.03
C PRO A 222 -28.88 7.30 -37.92
N VAL A 223 -29.35 6.45 -37.00
CA VAL A 223 -30.33 5.33 -37.15
C VAL A 223 -29.70 3.93 -37.36
N ALA A 224 -29.95 3.09 -36.34
CA ALA A 224 -30.24 1.65 -36.31
C ALA A 224 -29.57 0.63 -37.26
N ALA A 225 -28.97 -0.41 -36.65
CA ALA A 225 -29.18 -1.77 -37.11
C ALA A 225 -29.12 -2.75 -35.92
N LYS A 226 -30.22 -3.50 -35.76
CA LYS A 226 -30.39 -4.65 -34.88
C LYS A 226 -29.46 -5.80 -35.34
N ALA A 227 -28.77 -6.44 -34.41
CA ALA A 227 -28.32 -7.82 -34.59
C ALA A 227 -28.44 -8.58 -33.25
N LYS A 228 -29.31 -9.59 -33.26
CA LYS A 228 -29.47 -10.59 -32.21
C LYS A 228 -28.18 -11.44 -32.10
N PRO A 229 -27.84 -11.95 -30.92
CA PRO A 229 -27.24 -13.27 -30.83
C PRO A 229 -28.25 -14.26 -30.23
N VAL A 230 -28.24 -15.42 -30.86
CA VAL A 230 -29.07 -16.59 -30.66
C VAL A 230 -28.66 -17.30 -29.37
N SER A 231 -29.67 -17.85 -28.70
CA SER A 231 -29.58 -18.77 -27.57
C SER A 231 -28.54 -19.88 -27.77
N ALA A 232 -27.59 -19.99 -26.83
CA ALA A 232 -26.88 -21.23 -26.57
C ALA A 232 -27.08 -21.62 -25.10
N LYS A 233 -27.91 -22.63 -24.94
CA LYS A 233 -28.30 -23.31 -23.71
C LYS A 233 -27.09 -24.08 -23.18
N VAL A 234 -26.45 -23.59 -22.11
CA VAL A 234 -25.51 -24.40 -21.32
C VAL A 234 -26.20 -24.74 -20.01
N THR A 235 -26.56 -26.00 -19.89
CA THR A 235 -27.02 -26.69 -18.68
C THR A 235 -25.95 -26.64 -17.59
N PRO A 236 -26.21 -26.08 -16.40
CA PRO A 236 -25.42 -26.39 -15.22
C PRO A 236 -25.88 -27.74 -14.66
N ALA A 237 -24.97 -28.71 -14.65
CA ALA A 237 -25.15 -29.97 -13.97
C ALA A 237 -25.28 -29.74 -12.45
N LYS A 238 -26.25 -30.45 -11.90
CA LYS A 238 -26.77 -30.43 -10.53
C LYS A 238 -25.72 -30.87 -9.52
N THR A 239 -25.42 -29.99 -8.57
CA THR A 239 -24.79 -30.30 -7.29
C THR A 239 -25.74 -31.17 -6.45
N ALA A 240 -25.26 -32.30 -5.94
CA ALA A 240 -25.90 -33.04 -4.85
C ALA A 240 -24.84 -33.74 -4.00
N ALA A 241 -24.42 -33.09 -2.92
CA ALA A 241 -24.00 -33.74 -1.67
C ALA A 241 -23.89 -32.69 -0.55
N LYS A 242 -24.83 -32.76 0.40
CA LYS A 242 -24.75 -32.28 1.79
C LYS A 242 -25.22 -33.48 2.66
N PRO A 243 -25.04 -33.56 3.99
CA PRO A 243 -24.30 -32.70 4.93
C PRO A 243 -23.41 -33.50 5.93
N GLY A 244 -22.23 -32.98 6.28
CA GLY A 244 -21.43 -33.46 7.42
C GLY A 244 -21.48 -32.44 8.56
N ALA A 245 -21.82 -32.91 9.76
CA ALA A 245 -22.25 -32.11 10.90
C ALA A 245 -21.12 -31.38 11.67
N LYS A 246 -21.56 -30.30 12.31
CA LYS A 246 -21.00 -29.52 13.40
C LYS A 246 -19.98 -30.24 14.30
N THR A 247 -18.90 -29.54 14.62
CA THR A 247 -18.41 -29.46 16.02
C THR A 247 -17.83 -28.07 16.27
N ALA A 248 -18.57 -27.29 17.06
CA ALA A 248 -18.06 -26.08 17.68
C ALA A 248 -17.01 -26.48 18.73
N ALA A 249 -15.77 -26.03 18.55
CA ALA A 249 -14.75 -26.14 19.59
C ALA A 249 -15.02 -25.09 20.67
N LYS A 250 -15.13 -25.56 21.91
CA LYS A 250 -15.26 -24.75 23.12
C LYS A 250 -14.01 -23.86 23.30
N PRO A 251 -14.15 -22.62 23.82
CA PRO A 251 -13.01 -21.84 24.26
C PRO A 251 -12.47 -22.42 25.58
N GLY A 252 -11.20 -22.84 25.61
CA GLY A 252 -10.53 -23.29 26.84
C GLY A 252 -9.50 -24.42 26.74
N ALA A 253 -9.15 -24.92 25.54
CA ALA A 253 -8.14 -25.97 25.42
C ALA A 253 -6.71 -25.38 25.30
N LYS A 254 -5.83 -25.74 26.25
CA LYS A 254 -4.38 -25.52 26.17
C LYS A 254 -3.81 -26.05 24.84
N PRO A 255 -2.87 -25.36 24.19
CA PRO A 255 -2.23 -25.89 22.98
C PRO A 255 -1.49 -27.19 23.30
N PRO A 256 -1.51 -28.18 22.39
CA PRO A 256 -0.77 -29.43 22.56
C PRO A 256 0.74 -29.13 22.62
N ALA A 257 1.39 -29.65 23.65
CA ALA A 257 2.83 -29.59 23.79
C ALA A 257 3.49 -30.25 22.57
N LEU A 258 4.38 -29.51 21.91
CA LEU A 258 5.23 -30.05 20.86
C LEU A 258 6.16 -31.13 21.44
N PRO A 259 6.43 -32.23 20.71
CA PRO A 259 7.35 -33.25 21.18
C PRO A 259 8.74 -32.64 21.43
N LEU A 260 9.35 -33.04 22.54
CA LEU A 260 10.67 -32.57 23.01
C LEU A 260 11.70 -32.66 21.87
N ALA A 261 12.54 -31.62 21.75
CA ALA A 261 13.69 -31.61 20.86
C ALA A 261 14.67 -32.74 21.25
N GLU A 262 15.30 -33.38 20.26
CA GLU A 262 16.48 -34.18 20.56
C GLU A 262 17.59 -33.23 21.06
N LYS A 263 18.41 -33.69 22.00
CA LYS A 263 19.40 -32.87 22.72
C LYS A 263 20.28 -32.09 21.73
N GLY A 264 20.13 -30.77 21.70
CA GLY A 264 21.01 -29.84 20.98
C GLY A 264 20.37 -29.08 19.81
N GLU A 265 19.17 -29.46 19.35
CA GLU A 265 18.51 -28.77 18.22
C GLU A 265 17.52 -27.69 18.69
N ILE A 266 17.65 -26.48 18.13
CA ILE A 266 16.70 -25.37 18.39
C ILE A 266 15.80 -25.22 17.17
N ILE A 267 14.49 -25.32 17.37
CA ILE A 267 13.49 -25.06 16.32
C ILE A 267 13.26 -23.55 16.26
N ILE A 268 13.49 -22.98 15.09
CA ILE A 268 13.22 -21.56 14.84
C ILE A 268 11.79 -21.44 14.31
N ASP A 269 10.93 -20.82 15.11
CA ASP A 269 9.58 -20.46 14.70
C ASP A 269 9.65 -19.29 13.69
N PRO A 270 9.06 -19.41 12.50
CA PRO A 270 8.97 -18.32 11.53
C PRO A 270 8.32 -17.04 12.08
N ASN A 271 7.48 -17.14 13.11
CA ASN A 271 6.79 -16.00 13.71
C ASN A 271 7.57 -15.37 14.89
N ASN A 272 8.67 -15.99 15.33
CA ASN A 272 9.54 -15.46 16.37
C ASN A 272 10.97 -16.00 16.20
N PRO A 273 11.75 -15.47 15.24
CA PRO A 273 13.07 -16.00 14.92
C PRO A 273 14.06 -15.73 16.05
N GLN A 274 14.54 -16.80 16.70
CA GLN A 274 15.65 -16.73 17.65
C GLN A 274 16.99 -16.81 16.90
N PRO A 275 18.04 -16.12 17.38
CA PRO A 275 19.36 -16.19 16.78
C PRO A 275 19.93 -17.62 16.90
N CYS A 276 20.41 -18.16 15.78
CA CYS A 276 21.07 -19.45 15.71
C CYS A 276 22.57 -19.25 15.55
N ALA A 277 23.35 -19.92 16.41
CA ALA A 277 24.82 -19.84 16.40
C ALA A 277 25.50 -20.86 15.47
N GLY A 278 24.73 -21.68 14.75
CA GLY A 278 25.23 -22.69 13.81
C GLY A 278 24.42 -22.74 12.51
N SER A 279 24.44 -23.87 11.82
CA SER A 279 23.82 -24.04 10.50
C SER A 279 22.31 -24.26 10.55
N LEU A 280 21.56 -23.61 9.65
CA LEU A 280 20.12 -23.77 9.49
C LEU A 280 19.78 -24.85 8.47
N ALA A 281 19.10 -25.90 8.91
CA ALA A 281 18.61 -26.98 8.06
C ALA A 281 17.08 -26.92 7.93
N PRO A 282 16.51 -27.04 6.71
CA PRO A 282 15.07 -27.18 6.55
C PRO A 282 14.60 -28.55 7.06
N GLY A 283 13.52 -28.58 7.84
CA GLY A 283 12.94 -29.79 8.40
C GLY A 283 11.41 -29.79 8.39
N LYS A 284 10.82 -30.96 8.67
CA LYS A 284 9.37 -31.12 8.87
C LYS A 284 9.08 -31.71 10.24
N ARG A 285 8.26 -31.01 11.04
CA ARG A 285 7.79 -31.50 12.35
C ARG A 285 6.28 -31.31 12.46
N GLY A 286 5.54 -32.39 12.76
CA GLY A 286 4.08 -32.35 12.85
C GLY A 286 3.38 -31.89 11.56
N GLY A 287 3.97 -32.15 10.39
CA GLY A 287 3.41 -31.76 9.09
C GLY A 287 3.67 -30.30 8.68
N LYS A 288 4.39 -29.51 9.48
CA LYS A 288 4.75 -28.12 9.16
C LYS A 288 6.23 -28.01 8.80
N ASN A 289 6.55 -27.13 7.84
CA ASN A 289 7.92 -26.78 7.51
C ASN A 289 8.49 -25.91 8.63
N VAL A 290 9.64 -26.30 9.17
CA VAL A 290 10.35 -25.57 10.22
C VAL A 290 11.83 -25.46 9.86
N LEU A 291 12.51 -24.46 10.41
CA LEU A 291 13.96 -24.34 10.33
C LEU A 291 14.57 -24.89 11.62
N VAL A 292 15.52 -25.82 11.48
CA VAL A 292 16.22 -26.44 12.60
C VAL A 292 17.63 -25.86 12.65
N CYS A 293 17.96 -25.23 13.76
CA CYS A 293 19.31 -24.78 14.07
C CYS A 293 20.13 -25.95 14.60
N LYS A 294 21.18 -26.32 13.87
CA LYS A 294 22.18 -27.29 14.31
C LYS A 294 23.43 -26.55 14.81
N PRO A 295 23.92 -26.84 16.02
CA PRO A 295 25.23 -26.37 16.43
C PRO A 295 26.29 -27.05 15.54
N ASP A 296 27.25 -26.28 15.03
CA ASP A 296 28.41 -26.81 14.32
C ASP A 296 29.42 -27.45 15.28
#